data_AF-A0A938NEB0-F1
#
_entry.id   AF-A0A938NEB0-F1
#
_cell.length_a   1.000
_cell.length_b   1.000
_cell.length_c   1.000
_cell.angle_alpha   90.00
_cell.angle_beta   90.00
_cell.angle_gamma   90.00
#
_symmetry.space_group_name_H-M   'P 1'
#
loop_
_entity.id
_entity.type
_entity.pdbx_description
1 polymer ?
#
loop_
_entity_poly.entity_id
_entity_poly.type
_entity_poly.pdbx_seq_one_letter_code
_entity_poly.pdbx_strand_id
1 'polypeptide(L)'
;MPKSPLMVAESPQPLRASAETVRAQRAYSECRVRGADPQQLLALLYDGLLQSVRAGQRALREKQWEEAQVALSKARRIVTYLSQSLRPEGGEITERLRPLYAYCFEGIGRASLEKRPELLDGVAKVVGELSGAWTALAQSPRQPALPPTEEV
;
A
#
# COMPACT_ATOMS: atom_id res chain seq x y z
N MET A 1 41.73 26.50 -53.16
CA MET A 1 40.36 26.73 -53.69
C MET A 1 39.66 25.38 -53.80
N PRO A 2 38.35 25.27 -53.54
CA PRO A 2 37.49 25.98 -52.57
C PRO A 2 36.83 24.92 -51.62
N LYS A 3 35.76 25.10 -50.83
CA LYS A 3 34.79 26.19 -50.52
C LYS A 3 34.53 26.23 -48.98
N SER A 4 33.94 27.33 -48.50
CA SER A 4 33.19 27.45 -47.23
C SER A 4 31.71 26.98 -47.45
N PRO A 5 30.67 27.26 -46.62
CA PRO A 5 30.57 28.04 -45.36
C PRO A 5 29.56 27.49 -44.30
N LEU A 6 29.13 28.40 -43.41
CA LEU A 6 27.82 28.52 -42.72
C LEU A 6 27.66 28.05 -41.27
N MET A 7 27.34 29.06 -40.45
CA MET A 7 26.79 29.00 -39.10
C MET A 7 25.27 29.15 -39.19
N VAL A 8 24.51 28.27 -38.52
CA VAL A 8 23.10 28.51 -38.17
C VAL A 8 22.94 28.08 -36.72
N ALA A 9 22.32 28.95 -35.90
CA ALA A 9 21.97 28.64 -34.52
C ALA A 9 20.47 28.37 -34.43
N GLU A 10 20.08 27.32 -33.72
CA GLU A 10 18.69 27.12 -33.29
C GLU A 10 18.67 26.77 -31.80
N SER A 11 18.31 27.75 -30.98
CA SER A 11 18.14 27.56 -29.52
C SER A 11 16.78 26.92 -29.24
N PRO A 12 16.70 25.73 -28.62
CA PRO A 12 15.42 25.09 -28.34
C PRO A 12 14.62 25.90 -27.29
N GLN A 13 13.44 26.39 -27.67
CA GLN A 13 12.57 27.17 -26.79
C GLN A 13 11.90 26.29 -25.71
N PRO A 14 11.83 26.75 -24.44
CA PRO A 14 11.24 25.96 -23.35
C PRO A 14 9.74 26.27 -23.12
N LEU A 15 8.81 25.52 -23.75
CA LEU A 15 7.36 25.67 -23.43
C LEU A 15 6.46 24.43 -23.71
N ARG A 16 6.68 23.29 -23.02
CA ARG A 16 5.71 22.15 -23.00
C ARG A 16 5.48 21.45 -21.64
N ALA A 17 6.10 21.93 -20.56
CA ALA A 17 6.29 21.19 -19.31
C ALA A 17 5.03 20.73 -18.53
N SER A 18 3.84 21.28 -18.79
CA SER A 18 2.65 21.06 -17.94
C SER A 18 1.92 19.73 -18.19
N ALA A 19 1.79 19.28 -19.44
CA ALA A 19 1.12 18.00 -19.75
C ALA A 19 2.05 16.78 -19.59
N GLU A 20 3.33 16.96 -19.91
CA GLU A 20 4.35 15.91 -19.88
C GLU A 20 4.70 15.52 -18.44
N THR A 21 4.83 16.49 -17.52
CA THR A 21 5.10 16.22 -16.10
C THR A 21 3.99 15.38 -15.44
N VAL A 22 2.71 15.68 -15.71
CA VAL A 22 1.58 14.91 -15.15
C VAL A 22 1.53 13.49 -15.72
N ARG A 23 1.83 13.31 -17.02
CA ARG A 23 1.96 11.98 -17.64
C ARG A 23 3.15 11.21 -17.08
N ALA A 24 4.30 11.85 -16.92
CA ALA A 24 5.50 11.26 -16.33
C ALA A 24 5.27 10.85 -14.87
N GLN A 25 4.57 11.67 -14.07
CA GLN A 25 4.28 11.36 -12.67
C GLN A 25 3.24 10.24 -12.51
N ARG A 26 2.26 10.14 -13.42
CA ARG A 26 1.39 8.94 -13.53
C ARG A 26 2.19 7.71 -13.94
N ALA A 27 2.95 7.78 -15.04
CA ALA A 27 3.78 6.68 -15.52
C ALA A 27 4.80 6.20 -14.48
N TYR A 28 5.41 7.12 -13.71
CA TYR A 28 6.30 6.79 -12.59
C TYR A 28 5.56 6.09 -11.44
N SER A 29 4.34 6.53 -11.12
CA SER A 29 3.48 5.85 -10.14
C SER A 29 3.06 4.45 -10.61
N GLU A 30 2.68 4.31 -11.87
CA GLU A 30 2.31 3.04 -12.51
C GLU A 30 3.50 2.09 -12.68
N CYS A 31 4.70 2.59 -12.95
CA CYS A 31 5.94 1.81 -12.98
C CYS A 31 6.37 1.39 -11.57
N ARG A 32 6.17 2.23 -10.54
CA ARG A 32 6.35 1.80 -9.14
C ARG A 32 5.36 0.70 -8.74
N VAL A 33 4.13 0.69 -9.27
CA VAL A 33 3.16 -0.39 -9.06
C VAL A 33 3.48 -1.64 -9.90
N ARG A 34 4.06 -1.48 -11.10
CA ARG A 34 4.50 -2.62 -11.95
C ARG A 34 5.84 -3.23 -11.56
N GLY A 35 6.69 -2.49 -10.84
CA GLY A 35 8.04 -2.92 -10.42
C GLY A 35 8.18 -3.29 -8.94
N ALA A 36 7.22 -2.91 -8.09
CA ALA A 36 7.15 -3.42 -6.72
C ALA A 36 6.54 -4.84 -6.72
N ASP A 37 7.09 -5.75 -5.92
CA ASP A 37 6.49 -7.06 -5.75
C ASP A 37 5.10 -6.93 -5.10
N PRO A 38 4.05 -7.65 -5.56
CA PRO A 38 2.73 -7.61 -4.93
C PRO A 38 2.73 -7.86 -3.41
N GLN A 39 3.67 -8.66 -2.90
CA GLN A 39 3.85 -8.90 -1.47
C GLN A 39 4.40 -7.66 -0.74
N GLN A 40 5.30 -6.89 -1.37
CA GLN A 40 5.79 -5.62 -0.83
C GLN A 40 4.69 -4.56 -0.81
N LEU A 41 3.83 -4.51 -1.83
CA LEU A 41 2.65 -3.63 -1.84
C LEU A 41 1.65 -3.99 -0.73
N LEU A 42 1.45 -5.29 -0.45
CA LEU A 42 0.66 -5.75 0.68
C LEU A 42 1.30 -5.35 2.02
N ALA A 43 2.59 -5.60 2.24
CA ALA A 43 3.29 -5.22 3.47
C ALA A 43 3.15 -3.70 3.76
N LEU A 44 3.34 -2.85 2.75
CA LEU A 44 3.15 -1.40 2.85
C LEU A 44 1.70 -0.98 3.18
N LEU A 45 0.69 -1.74 2.72
CA LEU A 45 -0.71 -1.51 3.10
C LEU A 45 -0.97 -1.90 4.56
N TYR A 46 -0.41 -3.02 5.03
CA TYR A 46 -0.51 -3.45 6.43
C TYR A 46 0.19 -2.48 7.39
N ASP A 47 1.37 -1.98 7.04
CA ASP A 47 2.06 -0.95 7.82
C ASP A 47 1.30 0.37 7.82
N GLY A 48 0.77 0.78 6.65
CA GLY A 48 -0.08 1.96 6.53
C GLY A 48 -1.37 1.84 7.38
N LEU A 49 -1.92 0.64 7.50
CA LEU A 49 -3.05 0.33 8.38
C LEU A 49 -2.64 0.42 9.86
N LEU A 50 -1.56 -0.26 10.26
CA LEU A 50 -1.07 -0.28 11.65
C LEU A 50 -0.74 1.13 12.16
N GLN A 51 -0.07 1.94 11.34
CA GLN A 51 0.21 3.34 11.63
C GLN A 51 -1.08 4.16 11.80
N SER A 52 -2.09 3.94 10.94
CA SER A 52 -3.37 4.65 11.01
C SER A 52 -4.21 4.24 12.24
N VAL A 53 -4.19 2.96 12.62
CA VAL A 53 -4.80 2.45 13.86
C VAL A 53 -4.13 3.07 15.08
N ARG A 54 -2.79 3.01 15.18
CA ARG A 54 -2.02 3.59 16.31
C ARG A 54 -2.17 5.11 16.41
N ALA A 55 -2.23 5.82 15.28
CA ALA A 55 -2.47 7.26 15.26
C ALA A 55 -3.87 7.62 15.79
N GLY A 56 -4.91 6.93 15.31
CA GLY A 56 -6.28 7.13 15.80
C GLY A 56 -6.46 6.73 17.26
N GLN A 57 -5.76 5.68 17.71
CA GLN A 57 -5.75 5.27 19.11
C GLN A 57 -5.14 6.33 20.04
N ARG A 58 -4.01 6.94 19.64
CA ARG A 58 -3.40 8.06 20.37
C ARG A 58 -4.34 9.26 20.40
N ALA A 59 -4.88 9.67 19.25
CA ALA A 59 -5.80 10.80 19.16
C ALA A 59 -7.06 10.60 20.04
N LEU A 60 -7.62 9.38 20.12
CA LEU A 60 -8.70 9.05 21.06
C LEU A 60 -8.28 9.20 22.54
N ARG A 61 -7.08 8.75 22.93
CA ARG A 61 -6.54 8.94 24.30
C ARG A 61 -6.33 10.43 24.63
N GLU A 62 -5.89 11.21 23.64
CA GLU A 62 -5.64 12.65 23.74
C GLU A 62 -6.90 13.52 23.53
N LYS A 63 -8.07 12.90 23.28
CA LYS A 63 -9.37 13.55 23.00
C LYS A 63 -9.39 14.46 21.76
N GLN A 64 -8.48 14.20 20.82
CA GLN A 64 -8.39 14.81 19.49
C GLN A 64 -9.35 14.08 18.54
N TRP A 65 -10.61 14.54 18.48
CA TRP A 65 -11.69 13.78 17.84
C TRP A 65 -11.64 13.81 16.31
N GLU A 66 -11.24 14.95 15.75
CA GLU A 66 -11.08 15.19 14.32
C GLU A 66 -9.91 14.36 13.77
N GLU A 67 -8.75 14.40 14.42
CA GLU A 67 -7.57 13.61 14.10
C GLU A 67 -7.85 12.11 14.24
N ALA A 68 -8.55 11.69 15.30
CA ALA A 68 -9.00 10.31 15.46
C ALA A 68 -9.93 9.89 14.31
N GLN A 69 -10.90 10.72 13.94
CA GLN A 69 -11.83 10.41 12.86
C GLN A 69 -11.11 10.32 11.49
N VAL A 70 -10.13 11.19 11.21
CA VAL A 70 -9.30 11.12 9.99
C VAL A 70 -8.47 9.83 9.96
N ALA A 71 -7.76 9.51 11.06
CA ALA A 71 -6.90 8.34 11.14
C ALA A 71 -7.68 7.02 11.08
N LEU A 72 -8.79 6.90 11.83
CA LEU A 72 -9.62 5.69 11.85
C LEU A 72 -10.43 5.52 10.56
N SER A 73 -10.82 6.61 9.89
CA SER A 73 -11.41 6.53 8.54
C SER A 73 -10.40 6.06 7.49
N LYS A 74 -9.14 6.52 7.56
CA LYS A 74 -8.05 5.99 6.72
C LYS A 74 -7.82 4.50 6.99
N ALA A 75 -7.80 4.08 8.26
CA ALA A 75 -7.66 2.67 8.63
C ALA A 75 -8.79 1.81 8.04
N ARG A 76 -10.06 2.20 8.23
CA ARG A 76 -11.22 1.47 7.66
C ARG A 76 -11.15 1.37 6.13
N ARG A 77 -10.74 2.43 5.43
CA ARG A 77 -10.55 2.40 3.96
C ARG A 77 -9.51 1.37 3.51
N ILE A 78 -8.42 1.21 4.25
CA ILE A 78 -7.40 0.19 3.94
C ILE A 78 -7.95 -1.23 4.21
N VAL A 79 -8.65 -1.44 5.32
CA VAL A 79 -9.31 -2.74 5.60
C VAL A 79 -10.35 -3.08 4.52
N THR A 80 -11.19 -2.13 4.10
CA THR A 80 -12.13 -2.33 2.99
C THR A 80 -11.43 -2.72 1.69
N TYR A 81 -10.31 -2.08 1.35
CA TYR A 81 -9.52 -2.43 0.17
C TYR A 81 -8.92 -3.85 0.26
N LEU A 82 -8.37 -4.22 1.42
CA LEU A 82 -7.86 -5.58 1.67
C LEU A 82 -8.97 -6.65 1.60
N SER A 83 -10.16 -6.36 2.11
CA SER A 83 -11.34 -7.24 1.96
C SER A 83 -11.81 -7.37 0.51
N GLN A 84 -11.67 -6.31 -0.29
CA GLN A 84 -12.05 -6.30 -1.71
C GLN A 84 -11.00 -6.94 -2.63
N SER A 85 -9.74 -7.06 -2.18
CA SER A 85 -8.70 -7.78 -2.93
C SER A 85 -8.66 -9.29 -2.65
N LEU A 86 -9.40 -9.78 -1.64
CA LEU A 86 -9.59 -11.21 -1.42
C LEU A 86 -10.32 -11.86 -2.59
N ARG A 87 -9.67 -12.84 -3.21
CA ARG A 87 -10.19 -13.63 -4.33
C ARG A 87 -10.82 -14.94 -3.83
N PRO A 88 -12.00 -15.36 -4.34
CA PRO A 88 -12.57 -16.68 -4.05
C PRO A 88 -11.59 -17.81 -4.36
N GLU A 89 -10.80 -17.66 -5.42
CA GLU A 89 -9.79 -18.63 -5.88
C GLU A 89 -8.60 -18.75 -4.91
N GLY A 90 -8.48 -17.88 -3.91
CA GLY A 90 -7.49 -17.98 -2.84
C GLY A 90 -7.75 -19.11 -1.84
N GLY A 91 -8.94 -19.72 -1.86
CA GLY A 91 -9.27 -20.87 -1.00
C GLY A 91 -9.09 -20.57 0.49
N GLU A 92 -8.37 -21.44 1.20
CA GLU A 92 -8.27 -21.39 2.65
C GLU A 92 -7.71 -20.06 3.19
N ILE A 93 -6.75 -19.42 2.51
CA ILE A 93 -6.20 -18.14 3.01
C ILE A 93 -7.25 -17.02 2.95
N THR A 94 -8.12 -17.03 1.95
CA THR A 94 -9.23 -16.08 1.83
C THR A 94 -10.23 -16.26 2.98
N GLU A 95 -10.60 -17.49 3.30
CA GLU A 95 -11.56 -17.77 4.39
C GLU A 95 -10.95 -17.58 5.79
N ARG A 96 -9.63 -17.74 5.96
CA ARG A 96 -8.93 -17.36 7.20
C ARG A 96 -8.78 -15.83 7.37
N LEU A 97 -8.57 -15.07 6.29
CA LEU A 97 -8.39 -13.60 6.34
C LEU A 97 -9.71 -12.82 6.45
N ARG A 98 -10.78 -13.29 5.78
CA ARG A 98 -12.10 -12.65 5.77
C ARG A 98 -12.63 -12.27 7.17
N PRO A 99 -12.66 -13.16 8.19
CA PRO A 99 -13.12 -12.80 9.54
C PRO A 99 -12.18 -11.84 10.27
N LEU A 100 -10.86 -11.91 10.04
CA LEU A 100 -9.89 -11.00 10.66
C LEU A 100 -10.09 -9.56 10.15
N TYR A 101 -10.36 -9.39 8.86
CA TYR A 101 -10.68 -8.07 8.31
C TYR A 101 -12.03 -7.53 8.81
N ALA A 102 -13.04 -8.39 8.95
CA ALA A 102 -14.33 -7.99 9.55
C ALA A 102 -14.15 -7.49 11.00
N TYR A 103 -13.45 -8.28 11.84
CA TYR A 103 -13.08 -7.90 13.20
C TYR A 103 -12.34 -6.55 13.26
N CYS A 104 -11.36 -6.34 12.38
CA CYS A 104 -10.64 -5.06 12.30
C CYS A 104 -11.56 -3.89 11.92
N PHE A 105 -12.42 -4.06 10.91
CA PHE A 105 -13.33 -3.00 10.44
C PHE A 105 -14.37 -2.61 11.51
N GLU A 106 -14.94 -3.60 12.20
CA GLU A 106 -15.89 -3.41 13.29
C GLU A 106 -15.22 -2.81 14.53
N GLY A 107 -14.07 -3.34 14.95
CA GLY A 107 -13.29 -2.83 16.08
C GLY A 107 -12.91 -1.35 15.92
N ILE A 108 -12.46 -0.96 14.72
CA ILE A 108 -12.17 0.45 14.40
C ILE A 108 -13.44 1.31 14.41
N GLY A 109 -14.55 0.79 13.85
CA GLY A 109 -15.84 1.48 13.86
C GLY A 109 -16.34 1.75 15.28
N ARG A 110 -16.31 0.71 16.14
CA ARG A 110 -16.70 0.79 17.55
C ARG A 110 -15.79 1.70 18.36
N ALA A 111 -14.47 1.65 18.16
CA ALA A 111 -13.54 2.56 18.83
C ALA A 111 -13.84 4.04 18.53
N SER A 112 -14.14 4.38 17.27
CA SER A 112 -14.49 5.75 16.88
C SER A 112 -15.87 6.20 17.40
N LEU A 113 -16.82 5.27 17.54
CA LEU A 113 -18.17 5.55 18.05
C LEU A 113 -18.21 5.64 19.58
N GLU A 114 -17.72 4.62 20.28
CA GLU A 114 -17.69 4.55 21.75
C GLU A 114 -16.61 5.46 22.38
N LYS A 115 -15.71 6.05 21.57
CA LYS A 115 -14.52 6.81 21.98
C LYS A 115 -13.56 6.01 22.88
N ARG A 116 -13.46 4.70 22.65
CA ARG A 116 -12.70 3.74 23.47
C ARG A 116 -11.43 3.27 22.75
N PRO A 117 -10.25 3.83 23.07
CA PRO A 117 -8.98 3.44 22.43
C PRO A 117 -8.53 2.02 22.78
N GLU A 118 -9.10 1.39 23.82
CA GLU A 118 -8.78 0.01 24.22
C GLU A 118 -9.26 -1.01 23.18
N LEU A 119 -10.35 -0.68 22.47
CA LEU A 119 -10.90 -1.51 21.38
C LEU A 119 -9.94 -1.61 20.17
N LEU A 120 -8.93 -0.74 20.10
CA LEU A 120 -7.91 -0.75 19.05
C LEU A 120 -6.67 -1.58 19.40
N ASP A 121 -6.47 -1.99 20.65
CA ASP A 121 -5.31 -2.80 21.04
C ASP A 121 -5.33 -4.19 20.38
N GLY A 122 -6.51 -4.83 20.36
CA GLY A 122 -6.71 -6.10 19.64
C GLY A 122 -6.57 -5.97 18.12
N VAL A 123 -7.07 -4.87 17.54
CA VAL A 123 -6.90 -4.56 16.11
C VAL A 123 -5.42 -4.35 15.77
N ALA A 124 -4.70 -3.56 16.57
CA ALA A 124 -3.29 -3.29 16.37
C ALA A 124 -2.41 -4.55 16.51
N LYS A 125 -2.81 -5.49 17.37
CA LYS A 125 -2.18 -6.81 17.46
C LYS A 125 -2.38 -7.62 16.17
N VAL A 126 -3.62 -7.84 15.74
CA VAL A 126 -3.94 -8.63 14.52
C VAL A 126 -3.28 -8.04 13.27
N VAL A 127 -3.33 -6.72 13.10
CA VAL A 127 -2.68 -6.05 11.96
C VAL A 127 -1.15 -6.14 12.05
N GLY A 128 -0.57 -6.08 13.26
CA GLY A 128 0.88 -6.23 13.47
C GLY A 128 1.39 -7.65 13.17
N GLU A 129 0.66 -8.68 13.59
CA GLU A 129 0.97 -10.08 13.29
C GLU A 129 0.89 -10.36 11.79
N LEU A 130 -0.12 -9.80 11.10
CA LEU A 130 -0.23 -9.89 9.64
C LEU A 130 0.87 -9.10 8.91
N SER A 131 1.21 -7.87 9.33
CA SER A 131 2.36 -7.11 8.78
C SER A 131 3.66 -7.92 8.88
N GLY A 132 3.93 -8.52 10.05
CA GLY A 132 5.10 -9.36 10.28
C GLY A 132 5.17 -10.55 9.32
N ALA A 133 4.05 -11.26 9.14
CA ALA A 133 3.96 -12.39 8.22
C ALA A 133 4.20 -11.99 6.75
N TRP A 134 3.57 -10.93 6.25
CA TRP A 134 3.78 -10.45 4.87
C TRP A 134 5.18 -9.90 4.65
N THR A 135 5.76 -9.23 5.65
CA THR A 135 7.15 -8.76 5.63
C THR A 135 8.14 -9.92 5.56
N ALA A 136 7.94 -10.98 6.34
CA ALA A 136 8.79 -12.17 6.31
C ALA A 136 8.71 -12.91 4.96
N LEU A 137 7.52 -13.02 4.37
CA LEU A 137 7.34 -13.58 3.02
C LEU A 137 8.06 -12.75 1.96
N ALA A 138 7.91 -11.42 1.98
CA ALA A 138 8.55 -10.50 1.03
C ALA A 138 10.09 -10.39 1.18
N GLN A 139 10.65 -10.87 2.29
CA GLN A 139 12.10 -10.98 2.52
C GLN A 139 12.66 -12.37 2.18
N SER A 140 11.82 -13.39 2.07
CA SER A 140 12.25 -14.73 1.67
C SER A 140 12.67 -14.73 0.20
N PRO A 141 13.89 -15.18 -0.15
CA PRO A 141 14.29 -15.28 -1.55
C PRO A 141 13.31 -16.17 -2.31
N ARG A 142 12.69 -15.61 -3.37
CA ARG A 142 11.82 -16.37 -4.26
C ARG A 142 12.68 -17.42 -4.97
N GLN A 143 12.73 -18.64 -4.42
CA GLN A 143 13.52 -19.73 -4.94
C GLN A 143 13.17 -19.92 -6.43
N PRO A 144 14.14 -19.78 -7.35
CA PRO A 144 13.85 -19.88 -8.78
C PRO A 144 13.32 -21.27 -9.05
N ALA A 145 12.19 -21.35 -9.75
CA ALA A 145 11.67 -22.61 -10.23
C ALA A 145 12.76 -23.25 -11.11
N LEU A 146 13.31 -24.38 -10.66
CA LEU A 146 14.24 -25.16 -11.45
C LEU A 146 13.53 -25.50 -12.77
N PRO A 147 14.16 -25.27 -13.94
CA PRO A 147 13.60 -25.75 -15.19
C PRO A 147 13.40 -27.27 -15.09
N PRO A 148 12.34 -27.84 -15.69
CA PRO A 148 12.18 -29.28 -15.74
C PRO A 148 13.44 -29.86 -16.36
N THR A 149 14.07 -30.80 -15.67
CA THR A 149 15.23 -31.50 -16.21
C THR A 149 14.71 -32.39 -17.33
N GLU A 150 15.10 -32.10 -18.57
CA GLU A 150 14.94 -33.03 -19.68
C GLU A 150 15.81 -34.24 -19.38
N GLU A 151 15.19 -35.34 -18.93
CA GLU A 151 15.82 -36.65 -18.88
C GLU A 151 16.10 -37.12 -20.32
N VAL A 152 17.28 -37.73 -20.53
CA VAL A 152 17.86 -38.11 -21.83
C VAL A 152 17.94 -39.62 -21.95
#